data_AF-A0A2G6SG98-F1
#
_entry.id   AF-A0A2G6SG98-F1
#
_cell.length_a   1.000
_cell.length_b   1.000
_cell.length_c   1.000
_cell.angle_alpha   90.00
_cell.angle_beta   90.00
_cell.angle_gamma   90.00
#
_symmetry.space_group_name_H-M   'P 1'
#
loop_
_entity.id
_entity.type
_entity.pdbx_description
1 polymer ?
#
loop_
_entity_poly.entity_id
_entity_poly.type
_entity_poly.pdbx_seq_one_letter_code
_entity_poly.pdbx_strand_id
1 'polypeptide(L)'
;MRSRTERTVLTAIAVVVVAAAAAAWWTRDAWLPQAGPWSEQMWKKITRPGPDTLPPDKRPAQAQPARSGASTPAAPQPRKCVKDGRTTYTDQPCPKGTQELPVDGAVTSLPP
;
A
#
# COMPACT_ATOMS: atom_id res chain seq x y z
N MET A 1 -19.55 -24.24 -31.85
CA MET A 1 -19.74 -22.83 -32.23
C MET A 1 -20.52 -22.14 -31.11
N ARG A 2 -19.99 -21.02 -30.59
CA ARG A 2 -20.63 -20.25 -29.50
C ARG A 2 -22.01 -19.74 -29.96
N SER A 3 -23.06 -20.01 -29.18
CA SER A 3 -24.44 -19.68 -29.57
C SER A 3 -24.66 -18.16 -29.68
N ARG A 4 -25.66 -17.71 -30.45
CA ARG A 4 -25.97 -16.27 -30.58
C ARG A 4 -26.18 -15.62 -29.20
N THR A 5 -26.90 -16.29 -28.31
CA THR A 5 -27.17 -15.83 -26.94
C THR A 5 -25.90 -15.67 -26.12
N GLU A 6 -24.96 -16.61 -26.24
CA GLU A 6 -23.68 -16.53 -25.52
C GLU A 6 -22.82 -15.37 -26.02
N ARG A 7 -22.83 -15.06 -27.32
CA ARG A 7 -22.17 -13.86 -27.86
C ARG A 7 -22.81 -12.57 -27.34
N THR A 8 -24.14 -12.51 -27.22
CA THR A 8 -24.85 -11.35 -26.67
C THR A 8 -24.51 -11.13 -25.19
N VAL A 9 -24.45 -12.21 -24.41
CA VAL A 9 -24.05 -12.13 -22.99
C VAL A 9 -22.61 -11.66 -22.87
N LEU A 10 -21.68 -12.22 -23.65
CA LEU A 10 -20.28 -11.81 -23.61
C LEU A 10 -20.06 -10.37 -24.07
N THR A 11 -20.80 -9.91 -25.08
CA THR A 11 -20.74 -8.51 -25.52
C THR A 11 -21.31 -7.58 -24.46
N ALA A 12 -22.42 -7.94 -23.80
CA ALA A 12 -22.93 -7.18 -22.66
C ALA A 12 -21.90 -7.09 -21.52
N ILE A 13 -21.27 -8.21 -21.16
CA ILE A 13 -20.20 -8.24 -20.15
C ILE A 13 -19.03 -7.36 -20.58
N ALA A 14 -18.58 -7.46 -21.82
CA ALA A 14 -17.48 -6.64 -22.34
C ALA A 14 -17.82 -5.14 -22.27
N VAL A 15 -19.05 -4.75 -22.62
CA VAL A 15 -19.52 -3.36 -22.50
C VAL A 15 -19.51 -2.90 -21.05
N VAL A 16 -20.00 -3.72 -20.12
CA VAL A 16 -19.98 -3.41 -18.68
C VAL A 16 -18.55 -3.24 -18.16
N VAL A 17 -17.63 -4.12 -18.55
CA VAL A 17 -16.22 -4.03 -18.16
C VAL A 17 -15.57 -2.77 -18.71
N VAL A 18 -15.83 -2.42 -19.98
CA VAL A 18 -15.30 -1.18 -20.59
C VAL A 18 -15.85 0.06 -19.89
N ALA A 19 -17.15 0.09 -19.58
CA ALA A 19 -17.76 1.19 -18.85
C ALA A 19 -17.17 1.34 -17.43
N ALA A 20 -16.97 0.23 -16.72
CA ALA A 20 -16.34 0.23 -15.40
C ALA A 20 -14.88 0.70 -15.46
N ALA A 21 -14.11 0.26 -16.47
CA ALA A 21 -12.74 0.72 -16.68
C ALA A 21 -12.66 2.23 -16.96
N ALA A 22 -13.59 2.77 -17.77
CA ALA A 22 -13.67 4.20 -18.04
C ALA A 22 -14.01 5.01 -16.78
N ALA A 23 -14.94 4.53 -15.95
CA ALA A 23 -15.28 5.16 -14.68
C ALA A 23 -14.10 5.13 -13.70
N ALA A 24 -13.41 3.98 -13.60
CA ALA A 24 -12.22 3.85 -12.76
C ALA A 24 -11.10 4.80 -13.21
N TRP A 25 -10.89 4.94 -14.53
CA TRP A 25 -9.93 5.88 -15.09
C TRP A 25 -10.27 7.33 -14.77
N TRP A 26 -11.56 7.71 -14.81
CA TRP A 26 -12.00 9.05 -14.42
C TRP A 26 -11.67 9.36 -12.97
N THR A 27 -11.78 8.38 -12.07
CA THR A 27 -11.44 8.53 -10.66
C THR A 27 -9.95 8.33 -10.34
N ARG A 28 -9.08 8.15 -11.34
CA ARG A 28 -7.67 7.77 -11.11
C ARG A 28 -6.95 8.66 -10.09
N ASP A 29 -7.17 9.97 -10.16
CA ASP A 29 -6.45 10.96 -9.34
C ASP A 29 -6.82 10.86 -7.85
N ALA A 30 -8.01 10.34 -7.54
CA ALA A 30 -8.45 10.09 -6.17
C ALA A 30 -7.75 8.86 -5.54
N TRP A 31 -7.35 7.87 -6.35
CA TRP A 31 -6.77 6.61 -5.87
C TRP A 31 -5.26 6.53 -6.06
N LEU A 32 -4.67 7.38 -6.92
CA LEU A 32 -3.21 7.44 -7.14
C LEU A 32 -2.38 7.57 -5.85
N PRO A 33 -2.76 8.38 -4.84
CA PRO A 33 -1.99 8.48 -3.59
C PRO A 33 -1.91 7.15 -2.82
N GLN A 34 -3.01 6.37 -2.85
CA GLN A 34 -3.12 5.10 -2.15
C GLN A 34 -2.55 3.93 -2.96
N ALA A 35 -2.70 3.98 -4.30
CA ALA A 35 -2.29 2.92 -5.22
C ALA A 35 -0.83 3.04 -5.68
N GLY A 36 -0.23 4.23 -5.59
CA GLY A 36 1.17 4.51 -5.93
C GLY A 36 2.16 3.47 -5.36
N PRO A 37 2.27 3.31 -4.03
CA PRO A 37 3.26 2.42 -3.43
C PRO A 37 3.06 0.94 -3.79
N TRP A 38 1.81 0.48 -3.92
CA TRP A 38 1.53 -0.89 -4.38
C TRP A 38 1.90 -1.07 -5.86
N SER A 39 1.54 -0.11 -6.71
CA SER A 39 1.82 -0.16 -8.14
C SER A 39 3.32 -0.15 -8.43
N GLU A 40 4.11 0.67 -7.73
CA GLU A 40 5.57 0.71 -7.84
C GLU A 40 6.22 -0.62 -7.40
N GLN A 41 5.73 -1.23 -6.33
CA GLN A 41 6.22 -2.54 -5.89
C GLN A 41 5.88 -3.64 -6.90
N MET A 42 4.68 -3.61 -7.47
CA MET A 42 4.28 -4.56 -8.51
C MET A 42 5.06 -4.35 -9.80
N TRP A 43 5.29 -3.09 -10.19
CA TRP A 43 6.11 -2.74 -11.34
C TRP A 43 7.53 -3.22 -11.15
N LYS A 44 8.15 -2.95 -10.00
CA LYS A 44 9.49 -3.46 -9.68
C LYS A 44 9.56 -4.98 -9.68
N LYS A 45 8.48 -5.70 -9.36
CA LYS A 45 8.44 -7.16 -9.46
C LYS A 45 8.33 -7.65 -10.91
N ILE A 46 7.50 -6.98 -11.72
CA ILE A 46 7.24 -7.35 -13.12
C ILE A 46 8.43 -7.00 -14.02
N THR A 47 9.06 -5.85 -13.78
CA THR A 47 10.21 -5.37 -14.56
C THR A 47 11.55 -5.83 -13.99
N ARG A 48 11.56 -6.62 -12.89
CA ARG A 48 12.79 -7.21 -12.39
C ARG A 48 13.34 -8.15 -13.45
N PRO A 49 14.60 -7.98 -13.88
CA PRO A 49 15.27 -8.99 -14.68
C PRO A 49 15.20 -10.33 -13.95
N GLY A 50 14.65 -11.34 -14.61
CA GLY A 50 14.47 -12.67 -14.03
C GLY A 50 15.82 -13.29 -13.62
N PRO A 51 15.83 -14.30 -12.74
CA PRO A 51 17.07 -14.96 -12.34
C PRO A 51 17.84 -15.58 -13.53
N ASP A 52 17.20 -15.74 -14.69
CA ASP A 52 17.84 -16.16 -15.94
C ASP A 52 18.80 -15.12 -16.53
N THR A 53 18.64 -13.84 -16.18
CA THR A 53 19.59 -12.78 -16.57
C THR A 53 20.76 -12.64 -15.60
N LEU A 54 20.79 -13.42 -14.50
CA LEU A 54 21.94 -13.46 -13.60
C LEU A 54 23.03 -14.38 -14.18
N PRO A 55 24.32 -14.02 -14.02
CA PRO A 55 25.42 -14.93 -14.30
C PRO A 55 25.23 -16.24 -13.53
N PRO A 56 25.62 -17.41 -14.09
CA PRO A 56 25.35 -18.72 -13.50
C PRO A 56 25.83 -18.87 -12.05
N ASP A 57 26.90 -18.17 -11.67
CA ASP A 57 27.48 -18.15 -10.33
C ASP A 57 26.62 -17.40 -9.28
N LYS A 58 25.65 -16.59 -9.73
CA LYS A 58 24.81 -15.72 -8.89
C LYS A 58 23.33 -16.12 -8.89
N ARG A 59 22.98 -17.26 -9.50
CA ARG A 59 21.59 -17.75 -9.51
C ARG A 59 21.24 -18.26 -8.11
N PRO A 60 20.23 -17.70 -7.43
CA PRO A 60 19.78 -18.26 -6.17
C PRO A 60 19.21 -19.65 -6.43
N ALA A 61 19.66 -20.66 -5.68
CA ALA A 61 19.00 -21.95 -5.62
C ALA A 61 17.52 -21.72 -5.28
N GLN A 62 16.61 -22.35 -6.03
CA GLN A 62 15.17 -22.12 -5.99
C GLN A 62 14.65 -22.08 -4.55
N ALA A 63 14.52 -20.87 -4.03
CA ALA A 63 14.01 -20.65 -2.69
C ALA A 63 12.49 -20.60 -2.78
N GLN A 64 11.87 -21.54 -2.06
CA GLN A 64 10.46 -21.63 -1.68
C GLN A 64 9.80 -20.25 -1.62
N PRO A 65 8.54 -20.08 -2.08
CA PRO A 65 7.85 -18.80 -2.01
C PRO A 65 7.89 -18.25 -0.59
N ALA A 66 8.62 -17.15 -0.40
CA ALA A 66 8.65 -16.44 0.86
C ALA A 66 7.23 -15.99 1.17
N ARG A 67 6.67 -16.49 2.28
CA ARG A 67 5.42 -16.01 2.85
C ARG A 67 5.47 -14.49 2.88
N SER A 68 4.44 -13.86 2.32
CA SER A 68 4.20 -12.43 2.36
C SER A 68 4.11 -11.95 3.82
N GLY A 69 5.27 -11.69 4.43
CA GLY A 69 5.37 -10.98 5.69
C GLY A 69 5.25 -9.51 5.39
N ALA A 70 4.03 -8.97 5.49
CA ALA A 70 3.82 -7.54 5.53
C ALA A 70 4.40 -7.00 6.85
N SER A 71 5.69 -6.69 6.86
CA SER A 71 6.26 -5.81 7.87
C SER A 71 5.91 -4.38 7.46
N THR A 72 4.67 -3.98 7.73
CA THR A 72 4.31 -2.56 7.74
C THR A 72 5.18 -1.90 8.81
N PRO A 73 5.94 -0.84 8.53
CA PRO A 73 6.49 -0.01 9.59
C PRO A 73 5.29 0.47 10.41
N ALA A 74 5.21 0.07 11.68
CA ALA A 74 4.20 0.61 12.57
C ALA A 74 4.40 2.13 12.56
N ALA A 75 3.40 2.87 12.06
CA ALA A 75 3.42 4.33 12.13
C ALA A 75 3.70 4.71 13.59
N PRO A 76 4.66 5.60 13.86
CA PRO A 76 4.94 6.01 15.22
C PRO A 76 3.64 6.58 15.80
N GLN A 77 3.11 5.91 16.82
CA GLN A 77 1.89 6.38 17.46
C GLN A 77 2.22 7.68 18.19
N PRO A 78 1.42 8.75 18.01
CA PRO A 78 1.65 10.01 18.67
C PRO A 78 1.59 9.80 20.19
N ARG A 79 2.62 10.26 20.89
CA ARG A 79 2.76 10.19 22.34
C ARG A 79 2.45 11.54 22.95
N LYS A 80 1.83 11.53 24.12
CA LYS A 80 1.60 12.74 24.92
C LYS A 80 2.69 12.84 25.98
N CYS A 81 3.57 13.82 25.87
CA CYS A 81 4.56 14.12 26.90
C CYS A 81 4.05 15.27 27.78
N VAL A 82 3.88 15.03 29.08
CA VAL A 82 3.49 16.05 30.06
C VAL A 82 4.71 16.46 30.88
N LYS A 83 5.02 17.77 30.86
CA LYS A 83 6.13 18.37 31.61
C LYS A 83 5.68 19.70 32.21
N ASP A 84 5.75 19.84 33.53
CA ASP A 84 5.45 21.10 34.24
C ASP A 84 4.07 21.70 33.86
N GLY A 85 3.06 20.84 33.68
CA GLY A 85 1.71 21.24 33.24
C GLY A 85 1.57 21.55 31.74
N ARG A 86 2.68 21.56 30.99
CA ARG A 86 2.68 21.69 29.52
C ARG A 86 2.56 20.33 28.87
N THR A 87 1.61 20.22 27.95
CA THR A 87 1.42 19.03 27.11
C THR A 87 2.06 19.25 25.75
N THR A 88 2.93 18.33 25.34
CA THR A 88 3.51 18.27 23.99
C THR A 88 3.15 16.95 23.35
N TYR A 89 2.60 17.00 22.14
CA TYR A 89 2.34 15.82 21.31
C TYR A 89 3.53 15.59 20.39
N THR A 90 4.10 14.39 20.40
CA THR A 90 5.30 14.06 19.62
C THR A 90 5.31 12.60 19.21
N ASP A 91 5.91 12.33 18.06
CA ASP A 91 6.15 10.98 17.56
C ASP A 91 7.50 10.42 18.04
N GLN A 92 8.32 11.24 18.70
CA GLN A 92 9.60 10.86 19.30
C GLN A 92 9.46 10.49 20.78
N PRO A 93 10.37 9.67 21.35
CA PRO A 93 10.35 9.33 22.77
C PRO A 93 10.34 10.58 23.66
N CYS A 94 9.54 10.56 24.72
CA CYS A 94 9.48 11.68 25.63
C CYS A 94 10.83 11.91 26.34
N PRO A 95 11.25 13.18 26.53
CA PRO A 95 12.49 13.49 27.21
C PRO A 95 12.46 13.03 28.68
N LYS A 96 13.63 12.70 29.24
CA LYS A 96 13.76 12.24 30.63
C LYS A 96 13.15 13.26 31.61
N GLY A 97 12.36 12.77 32.57
CA GLY A 97 11.67 13.60 33.56
C GLY A 97 10.28 14.09 33.12
N THR A 98 9.71 13.52 32.06
CA THR A 98 8.34 13.81 31.63
C THR A 98 7.45 12.58 31.79
N GLN A 99 6.16 12.79 32.02
CA GLN A 99 5.19 11.70 32.09
C GLN A 99 4.64 11.42 30.69
N GLU A 100 4.86 10.21 30.20
CA GLU A 100 4.30 9.75 28.92
C GLU A 100 2.89 9.20 29.17
N LEU A 101 1.90 9.73 28.43
CA LEU A 101 0.55 9.19 28.40
C LEU A 101 0.23 8.72 26.98
N PRO A 102 -0.47 7.59 26.82
CA PRO A 102 -1.05 7.21 25.54
C PRO A 102 -2.04 8.28 25.10
N VAL A 103 -2.11 8.54 23.80
CA VAL A 103 -3.14 9.41 23.24
C VAL A 103 -4.38 8.55 22.98
N ASP A 104 -5.42 8.73 23.78
CA ASP A 104 -6.71 8.07 23.55
C ASP A 104 -7.47 8.76 22.41
N GLY A 105 -7.74 8.02 21.33
CA GLY A 105 -8.58 8.44 20.22
C GLY A 105 -7.87 8.58 18.87
N ALA A 106 -8.66 8.75 17.81
CA ALA A 106 -8.16 8.94 16.45
C ALA A 106 -7.54 10.33 16.30
N VAL A 107 -6.21 10.41 16.30
CA VAL A 107 -5.47 11.66 16.07
C VAL A 107 -5.38 11.91 14.56
N THR A 108 -5.93 13.02 14.10
CA THR A 108 -5.77 13.51 12.73
C THR A 108 -4.58 14.47 12.71
N SER A 109 -3.49 14.10 12.04
CA SER A 109 -2.39 15.03 11.77
C SER A 109 -2.78 15.96 10.62
N LEU A 110 -2.77 17.27 10.88
CA LEU A 110 -2.86 18.27 9.81
C LEU A 110 -1.46 18.50 9.22
N PRO A 111 -1.33 18.64 7.88
CA PRO A 111 -0.07 19.01 7.26
C PRO A 111 0.37 20.44 7.68
N PRO A 112 1.68 20.72 7.68
CA PRO A 112 2.23 22.04 8.03
C PRO A 112 1.85 23.16 7.05
#